data_AF-A0A0F3NTG3-F1
#
_entry.id   AF-A0A0F3NTG3-F1
#
_cell.length_a   1.000
_cell.length_b   1.000
_cell.length_c   1.000
_cell.angle_alpha   90.00
_cell.angle_beta   90.00
_cell.angle_gamma   90.00
#
_symmetry.space_group_name_H-M   'P 1'
#
loop_
_entity.id
_entity.type
_entity.pdbx_description
1 polymer ?
#
loop_
_entity_poly.entity_id
_entity_poly.type
_entity_poly.pdbx_seq_one_letter_code
_entity_poly.pdbx_strand_id
1 'polypeptide(L)'
;MEMNQFAKGDCELTKALFATALPKNWAMREAVCRDIQSQSGFDYFAAGKKCRNDLAQKQALRQAQNKDSELMLDDYNIFTKAAAKVGIPSDMRDSIMSMTGTIVVTNNNVHFYDSLAQDEKSWISHLKGGESASIYSCDNVSCLHPSLQRNITILPEKSYAGKAKQQLKNLKINFENNSEFTDSEIAFLSSIGDIFPIYDYIILESISGVTILDSSSELIASYTLVQHLKEVITEIRRAVTSLGAKQVSNEHLERYLKELNRVQLFANEKWTSLQTDANRIDKRARLIEQHLIAKEKS
;
A
#
# COMPACT_ATOMS: atom_id res chain seq x y z
N MET A 1 38.69 -10.91 29.27
CA MET A 1 37.30 -11.31 29.57
C MET A 1 36.80 -10.27 30.55
N GLU A 2 35.89 -9.36 30.23
CA GLU A 2 34.57 -9.63 29.67
C GLU A 2 34.21 -8.78 28.44
N MET A 3 33.38 -9.40 27.61
CA MET A 3 32.78 -8.91 26.38
C MET A 3 31.39 -8.33 26.65
N ASN A 4 30.98 -7.38 25.80
CA ASN A 4 29.64 -7.27 25.23
C ASN A 4 28.43 -7.19 26.19
N GLN A 5 28.28 -6.09 26.93
CA GLN A 5 26.96 -5.73 27.49
C GLN A 5 26.36 -4.41 26.99
N PHE A 6 27.11 -3.58 26.26
CA PHE A 6 26.55 -2.35 25.67
C PHE A 6 26.04 -2.49 24.23
N ALA A 7 26.14 -3.68 23.63
CA ALA A 7 25.73 -3.89 22.24
C ALA A 7 24.28 -4.39 22.07
N LYS A 8 23.48 -4.51 23.15
CA LYS A 8 22.16 -5.17 23.07
C LYS A 8 20.97 -4.48 23.74
N GLY A 9 21.05 -3.20 24.12
CA GLY A 9 19.93 -2.50 24.79
C GLY A 9 19.57 -1.09 24.29
N ASP A 10 20.31 -0.50 23.36
CA ASP A 10 20.40 0.97 23.30
C ASP A 10 19.61 1.60 22.15
N CYS A 11 18.30 1.36 22.13
CA CYS A 11 17.39 2.39 21.62
C CYS A 11 16.58 2.99 22.78
N GLU A 12 16.23 2.19 23.79
CA GLU A 12 15.53 2.65 24.99
C GLU A 12 16.43 3.50 25.91
N LEU A 13 17.69 3.11 26.12
CA LEU A 13 18.65 3.91 26.89
C LEU A 13 18.97 5.24 26.19
N THR A 14 19.08 5.22 24.86
CA THR A 14 19.27 6.42 24.03
C THR A 14 18.03 7.32 24.05
N LYS A 15 16.82 6.77 24.02
CA LYS A 15 15.57 7.56 24.21
C LYS A 15 15.54 8.25 25.58
N ALA A 16 15.98 7.58 26.64
CA ALA A 16 16.00 8.13 28.00
C ALA A 16 17.05 9.24 28.20
N LEU A 17 18.23 9.11 27.60
CA LEU A 17 19.33 10.08 27.74
C LEU A 17 19.10 11.42 27.03
N PHE A 18 18.29 11.46 25.96
CA PHE A 18 18.15 12.65 25.10
C PHE A 18 16.76 13.34 25.16
N ALA A 19 15.92 12.96 26.13
CA ALA A 19 14.52 13.41 26.21
C ALA A 19 14.30 14.89 26.60
N THR A 20 15.33 15.69 26.93
CA THR A 20 15.11 16.93 27.70
C THR A 20 15.45 18.26 27.03
N ALA A 21 15.98 18.33 25.80
CA ALA A 21 16.21 19.64 25.15
C ALA A 21 16.37 19.66 23.62
N LEU A 22 16.43 18.52 22.93
CA LEU A 22 16.70 18.45 21.49
C LEU A 22 15.49 17.89 20.72
N PRO A 23 15.23 18.33 19.47
CA PRO A 23 14.30 17.65 18.60
C PRO A 23 14.69 16.17 18.51
N LYS A 24 13.75 15.24 18.74
CA LYS A 24 14.04 13.80 18.84
C LYS A 24 14.77 13.23 17.62
N ASN A 25 14.56 13.80 16.43
CA ASN A 25 15.31 13.48 15.20
C ASN A 25 16.79 13.87 15.30
N TRP A 26 17.08 15.05 15.87
CA TRP A 26 18.45 15.54 16.08
C TRP A 26 19.19 14.70 17.13
N ALA A 27 18.51 14.38 18.23
CA ALA A 27 19.03 13.50 19.27
C ALA A 27 19.51 12.15 18.72
N MET A 28 18.72 11.54 17.83
CA MET A 28 19.08 10.28 17.18
C MET A 28 20.34 10.41 16.32
N ARG A 29 20.39 11.44 15.46
CA ARG A 29 21.53 11.67 14.57
C ARG A 29 22.81 11.94 15.33
N GLU A 30 22.72 12.70 16.42
CA GLU A 30 23.85 12.99 17.28
C GLU A 30 24.33 11.76 18.05
N ALA A 31 23.41 10.95 18.58
CA ALA A 31 23.73 9.69 19.26
C ALA A 31 24.46 8.71 18.33
N VAL A 32 23.91 8.48 17.12
CA VAL A 32 24.51 7.61 16.11
C VAL A 32 25.89 8.10 15.70
N CYS A 33 26.05 9.40 15.47
CA CYS A 33 27.33 9.96 15.09
C CYS A 33 28.39 9.78 16.20
N ARG A 34 28.02 9.99 17.48
CA ARG A 34 28.93 9.83 18.61
C ARG A 34 29.35 8.38 18.81
N ASP A 35 28.45 7.41 18.62
CA ASP A 35 28.75 5.98 18.70
C ASP A 35 29.76 5.54 17.61
N ILE A 36 29.57 5.98 16.37
CA ILE A 36 30.51 5.66 15.29
C ILE A 36 31.89 6.29 15.55
N GLN A 37 31.93 7.52 16.05
CA GLN A 37 33.19 8.21 16.33
C GLN A 37 33.93 7.62 17.55
N SER A 38 33.22 7.18 18.59
CA SER A 38 33.84 6.51 19.75
C SER A 38 34.45 5.16 19.37
N GLN A 39 33.82 4.42 18.44
CA GLN A 39 34.38 3.18 17.88
C GLN A 39 35.66 3.41 17.07
N SER A 40 35.85 4.62 16.51
CA SER A 40 37.09 5.00 15.81
C SER A 40 38.23 5.47 16.72
N GLY A 41 38.13 5.25 18.05
CA GLY A 41 39.20 5.52 19.01
C GLY A 41 39.28 6.97 19.49
N PHE A 42 38.31 7.82 19.15
CA PHE A 42 38.21 9.18 19.69
C PHE A 42 37.61 9.15 21.10
N ASP A 43 38.10 10.02 21.98
CA ASP A 43 37.43 10.27 23.25
C ASP A 43 36.01 10.85 23.03
N TYR A 44 35.14 10.67 24.01
CA TYR A 44 33.73 11.08 23.94
C TYR A 44 33.54 12.57 23.60
N PHE A 45 34.45 13.44 24.04
CA PHE A 45 34.37 14.89 23.80
C PHE A 45 34.86 15.28 22.40
N ALA A 46 35.90 14.63 21.90
CA ALA A 46 36.42 14.75 20.55
C ALA A 46 35.42 14.22 19.51
N ALA A 47 34.74 13.11 19.83
CA ALA A 47 33.63 12.57 19.04
C ALA A 47 32.48 13.61 18.92
N GLY A 48 32.11 14.26 20.03
CA GLY A 48 31.11 15.33 20.03
C GLY A 48 31.48 16.53 19.16
N LYS A 49 32.75 16.98 19.16
CA LYS A 49 33.22 18.06 18.28
C LYS A 49 33.20 17.67 16.81
N LYS A 50 33.61 16.45 16.47
CA LYS A 50 33.58 15.95 15.08
C LYS A 50 32.15 15.78 14.55
N CYS A 51 31.21 15.39 15.40
CA CYS A 51 29.80 15.30 15.01
C CYS A 51 29.14 16.64 14.72
N ARG A 52 29.78 17.77 15.07
CA ARG A 52 29.36 19.11 14.63
C ARG A 52 29.83 19.46 13.21
N ASN A 53 30.69 18.65 12.60
CA ASN A 53 31.05 18.77 11.19
C ASN A 53 30.01 18.02 10.33
N ASP A 54 29.28 18.75 9.48
CA ASP A 54 28.21 18.24 8.63
C ASP A 54 28.64 17.06 7.76
N LEU A 55 29.87 17.09 7.22
CA LEU A 55 30.38 16.01 6.36
C LEU A 55 30.63 14.71 7.15
N ALA A 56 31.25 14.83 8.33
CA ALA A 56 31.53 13.70 9.20
C ALA A 56 30.24 13.10 9.78
N GLN A 57 29.27 13.96 10.11
CA GLN A 57 27.95 13.54 10.54
C GLN A 57 27.23 12.77 9.43
N LYS A 58 27.13 13.32 8.21
CA LYS A 58 26.52 12.62 7.06
C LYS A 58 27.17 11.27 6.78
N GLN A 59 28.50 11.18 6.85
CA GLN A 59 29.20 9.92 6.63
C GLN A 59 28.87 8.88 7.71
N ALA A 60 28.80 9.29 8.99
CA ALA A 60 28.41 8.41 10.08
C ALA A 60 26.96 7.93 9.95
N LEU A 61 26.02 8.83 9.63
CA LEU A 61 24.61 8.45 9.41
C LEU A 61 24.47 7.44 8.28
N ARG A 62 25.19 7.64 7.17
CA ARG A 62 25.22 6.67 6.05
C ARG A 62 25.79 5.31 6.46
N GLN A 63 26.86 5.28 7.26
CA GLN A 63 27.43 4.03 7.77
C GLN A 63 26.44 3.28 8.66
N ALA A 64 25.75 3.97 9.57
CA ALA A 64 24.72 3.35 10.40
C ALA A 64 23.55 2.83 9.57
N GLN A 65 23.11 3.58 8.57
CA GLN A 65 22.01 3.20 7.70
C GLN A 65 22.37 2.04 6.75
N ASN A 66 23.64 1.90 6.37
CA ASN A 66 24.12 0.72 5.65
C ASN A 66 24.14 -0.54 6.53
N LYS A 67 24.32 -0.39 7.85
CA LYS A 67 24.24 -1.49 8.82
C LYS A 67 22.78 -1.89 9.13
N ASP A 68 21.87 -0.92 9.20
CA ASP A 68 20.43 -1.14 9.34
C ASP A 68 19.64 -0.21 8.42
N SER A 69 19.19 -0.75 7.28
CA SER A 69 18.46 -0.01 6.25
C SER A 69 17.09 0.50 6.70
N GLU A 70 16.56 0.00 7.83
CA GLU A 70 15.30 0.42 8.43
C GLU A 70 15.42 1.70 9.26
N LEU A 71 16.65 2.11 9.61
CA LEU A 71 16.89 3.39 10.27
C LEU A 71 16.63 4.55 9.30
N MET A 72 15.95 5.59 9.77
CA MET A 72 15.57 6.76 8.98
C MET A 72 16.41 7.97 9.41
N LEU A 73 17.72 7.86 9.18
CA LEU A 73 18.72 8.80 9.68
C LEU A 73 19.10 9.88 8.68
N ASP A 74 19.21 9.55 7.39
CA ASP A 74 19.46 10.50 6.30
C ASP A 74 18.12 10.90 5.63
N ASP A 75 18.13 11.26 4.36
CA ASP A 75 16.93 11.45 3.54
C ASP A 75 16.16 10.14 3.35
N TYR A 76 14.83 10.17 3.44
CA TYR A 76 13.99 8.98 3.27
C TYR A 76 12.58 9.30 2.79
N ASN A 77 12.00 8.34 2.09
CA ASN A 77 10.58 8.26 1.78
C ASN A 77 9.97 7.14 2.65
N ILE A 78 8.98 7.48 3.49
CA ILE A 78 8.38 6.52 4.44
C ILE A 78 7.73 5.36 3.71
N PHE A 79 6.96 5.62 2.65
CA PHE A 79 6.35 4.56 1.83
C PHE A 79 7.43 3.63 1.27
N THR A 80 8.51 4.16 0.72
CA THR A 80 9.58 3.33 0.13
C THR A 80 10.24 2.43 1.18
N LYS A 81 10.48 2.95 2.39
CA LYS A 81 11.00 2.15 3.52
C LYS A 81 10.01 1.05 3.94
N ALA A 82 8.73 1.38 4.02
CA ALA A 82 7.67 0.42 4.34
C ALA A 82 7.56 -0.66 3.24
N ALA A 83 7.51 -0.26 1.98
CA ALA A 83 7.41 -1.12 0.81
C ALA A 83 8.58 -2.09 0.70
N ALA A 84 9.81 -1.63 0.95
CA ALA A 84 10.99 -2.49 0.99
C ALA A 84 10.89 -3.54 2.11
N LYS A 85 10.37 -3.16 3.29
CA LYS A 85 10.25 -4.04 4.45
C LYS A 85 9.22 -5.17 4.25
N VAL A 86 8.11 -4.90 3.58
CA VAL A 86 7.08 -5.92 3.25
C VAL A 86 7.26 -6.57 1.87
N GLY A 87 8.35 -6.25 1.17
CA GLY A 87 8.66 -6.88 -0.11
C GLY A 87 7.73 -6.48 -1.26
N ILE A 88 7.17 -5.26 -1.25
CA ILE A 88 6.35 -4.77 -2.37
C ILE A 88 7.22 -4.67 -3.64
N PRO A 89 6.82 -5.34 -4.73
CA PRO A 89 7.51 -5.30 -6.02
C PRO A 89 7.65 -3.88 -6.57
N SER A 90 8.80 -3.57 -7.19
CA SER A 90 9.13 -2.23 -7.66
C SER A 90 8.15 -1.66 -8.69
N ASP A 91 7.62 -2.51 -9.56
CA ASP A 91 6.62 -2.17 -10.59
C ASP A 91 5.25 -1.79 -10.00
N MET A 92 4.96 -2.19 -8.76
CA MET A 92 3.73 -1.83 -8.05
C MET A 92 3.86 -0.58 -7.18
N ARG A 93 5.09 -0.12 -6.90
CA ARG A 93 5.36 0.92 -5.90
C ARG A 93 4.71 2.25 -6.25
N ASP A 94 4.81 2.71 -7.50
CA ASP A 94 4.22 3.99 -7.94
C ASP A 94 2.70 4.00 -7.75
N SER A 95 2.04 2.93 -8.19
CA SER A 95 0.58 2.76 -8.06
C SER A 95 0.16 2.74 -6.59
N ILE A 96 0.84 1.95 -5.76
CA ILE A 96 0.50 1.84 -4.35
C ILE A 96 0.77 3.16 -3.62
N MET A 97 1.93 3.78 -3.84
CA MET A 97 2.28 5.07 -3.25
C MET A 97 1.27 6.14 -3.62
N SER A 98 0.77 6.13 -4.86
CA SER A 98 -0.29 7.01 -5.32
C SER A 98 -1.58 6.82 -4.53
N MET A 99 -1.96 5.57 -4.28
CA MET A 99 -3.16 5.26 -3.50
C MET A 99 -3.00 5.59 -2.01
N THR A 100 -1.81 5.42 -1.44
CA THR A 100 -1.60 5.56 0.01
C THR A 100 -1.04 6.92 0.43
N GLY A 101 -0.53 7.69 -0.53
CA GLY A 101 0.33 8.84 -0.25
C GLY A 101 1.67 8.43 0.36
N THR A 102 2.51 9.42 0.64
CA THR A 102 3.76 9.26 1.38
C THR A 102 4.21 10.56 2.05
N ILE A 103 5.21 10.45 2.93
CA ILE A 103 5.96 11.56 3.48
C ILE A 103 7.42 11.34 3.10
N VAL A 104 8.05 12.37 2.55
CA VAL A 104 9.47 12.37 2.22
C VAL A 104 10.19 13.40 3.06
N VAL A 105 11.29 13.00 3.69
CA VAL A 105 12.18 13.88 4.43
C VAL A 105 13.46 14.04 3.62
N THR A 106 13.78 15.27 3.19
CA THR A 106 15.03 15.59 2.50
C THR A 106 15.70 16.82 3.12
N ASN A 107 16.98 16.77 3.44
CA ASN A 107 17.72 17.89 4.03
C ASN A 107 17.00 18.56 5.23
N ASN A 108 16.35 17.76 6.08
CA ASN A 108 15.48 18.19 7.20
C ASN A 108 14.16 18.87 6.82
N ASN A 109 13.83 18.99 5.55
CA ASN A 109 12.53 19.43 5.08
C ASN A 109 11.59 18.23 4.96
N VAL A 110 10.32 18.44 5.32
CA VAL A 110 9.28 17.42 5.25
C VAL A 110 8.34 17.76 4.10
N HIS A 111 8.24 16.86 3.13
CA HIS A 111 7.38 16.96 1.96
C HIS A 111 6.23 15.97 2.10
N PHE A 112 5.00 16.45 1.92
CA PHE A 112 3.79 15.67 2.03
C PHE A 112 3.25 15.37 0.63
N TYR A 113 2.95 14.10 0.38
CA TYR A 113 2.31 13.61 -0.83
C TYR A 113 1.01 12.94 -0.42
N ASP A 114 -0.10 13.65 -0.61
CA ASP A 114 -1.42 13.17 -0.19
C ASP A 114 -1.86 11.96 -1.02
N SER A 115 -2.70 11.11 -0.44
CA SER A 115 -3.31 9.99 -1.17
C SER A 115 -4.15 10.49 -2.35
N LEU A 116 -3.90 9.93 -3.53
CA LEU A 116 -4.70 10.16 -4.74
C LEU A 116 -5.93 9.27 -4.79
N ALA A 117 -6.13 8.35 -3.83
CA ALA A 117 -7.29 7.44 -3.83
C ALA A 117 -8.63 8.18 -3.69
N GLN A 118 -8.61 9.37 -3.07
CA GLN A 118 -9.79 10.22 -2.88
C GLN A 118 -10.04 11.18 -4.05
N ASP A 119 -9.14 11.24 -5.04
CA ASP A 119 -9.40 11.96 -6.29
C ASP A 119 -10.41 11.16 -7.13
N GLU A 120 -11.67 11.56 -7.06
CA GLU A 120 -12.77 10.88 -7.74
C GLU A 120 -12.55 10.72 -9.25
N LYS A 121 -11.99 11.75 -9.91
CA LYS A 121 -11.75 11.69 -11.36
C LYS A 121 -10.64 10.70 -11.71
N SER A 122 -9.57 10.70 -10.92
CA SER A 122 -8.50 9.74 -11.07
C SER A 122 -8.99 8.32 -10.78
N TRP A 123 -9.71 8.12 -9.67
CA TRP A 123 -10.30 6.84 -9.27
C TRP A 123 -11.18 6.26 -10.38
N ILE A 124 -12.10 7.06 -10.93
CA ILE A 124 -12.97 6.63 -12.02
C ILE A 124 -12.15 6.29 -13.27
N SER A 125 -11.12 7.08 -13.60
CA SER A 125 -10.27 6.82 -14.77
C SER A 125 -9.47 5.52 -14.62
N HIS A 126 -8.98 5.19 -13.42
CA HIS A 126 -8.36 3.89 -13.15
C HIS A 126 -9.38 2.74 -13.24
N LEU A 127 -10.59 2.96 -12.72
CA LEU A 127 -11.64 1.94 -12.70
C LEU A 127 -12.18 1.63 -14.09
N LYS A 128 -12.50 2.65 -14.91
CA LYS A 128 -13.23 2.51 -16.19
C LYS A 128 -12.43 2.86 -17.43
N GLY A 129 -11.28 3.49 -17.27
CA GLY A 129 -10.59 4.20 -18.34
C GLY A 129 -11.02 5.67 -18.40
N GLY A 130 -10.21 6.49 -19.07
CA GLY A 130 -10.41 7.94 -19.17
C GLY A 130 -9.11 8.71 -19.25
N GLU A 131 -9.19 10.03 -19.28
CA GLU A 131 -8.06 10.96 -19.50
C GLU A 131 -7.70 11.77 -18.24
N SER A 132 -8.24 11.39 -17.07
CA SER A 132 -8.07 12.16 -15.84
C SER A 132 -7.34 11.38 -14.75
N ALA A 133 -6.65 10.28 -15.10
CA ALA A 133 -5.87 9.52 -14.13
C ALA A 133 -4.66 10.36 -13.67
N SER A 134 -4.33 10.21 -12.40
CA SER A 134 -3.18 10.86 -11.77
C SER A 134 -2.39 9.83 -10.98
N ILE A 135 -1.07 9.86 -11.12
CA ILE A 135 -0.14 8.96 -10.43
C ILE A 135 1.09 9.74 -9.97
N TYR A 136 1.63 9.37 -8.81
CA TYR A 136 2.99 9.71 -8.46
C TYR A 136 3.95 8.74 -9.12
N SER A 137 4.94 9.28 -9.82
CA SER A 137 6.01 8.47 -10.40
C SER A 137 7.37 8.81 -9.78
N CYS A 138 8.13 7.76 -9.50
CA CYS A 138 9.46 7.84 -8.92
C CYS A 138 10.54 7.83 -10.01
N ASP A 139 11.56 8.67 -9.83
CA ASP A 139 12.75 8.69 -10.68
C ASP A 139 13.72 7.54 -10.37
N ASN A 140 13.74 7.08 -9.12
CA ASN A 140 14.63 6.04 -8.62
C ASN A 140 13.98 5.23 -7.49
N VAL A 141 14.67 4.16 -7.06
CA VAL A 141 14.19 3.22 -6.03
C VAL A 141 13.94 3.87 -4.67
N SER A 142 14.71 4.90 -4.31
CA SER A 142 14.56 5.64 -3.04
C SER A 142 13.40 6.63 -3.06
N CYS A 143 12.98 7.04 -4.26
CA CYS A 143 11.86 7.93 -4.52
C CYS A 143 11.81 9.16 -3.62
N LEU A 144 12.91 9.93 -3.60
CA LEU A 144 13.03 11.14 -2.78
C LEU A 144 12.35 12.37 -3.41
N HIS A 145 12.04 12.31 -4.72
CA HIS A 145 11.33 13.38 -5.40
C HIS A 145 10.20 12.83 -6.28
N PRO A 146 9.12 12.26 -5.70
CA PRO A 146 7.96 11.83 -6.46
C PRO A 146 7.40 12.97 -7.32
N SER A 147 7.14 12.68 -8.59
CA SER A 147 6.54 13.62 -9.53
C SER A 147 5.07 13.28 -9.75
N LEU A 148 4.19 14.28 -9.64
CA LEU A 148 2.76 14.09 -9.91
C LEU A 148 2.49 14.22 -11.41
N GLN A 149 2.18 13.10 -12.05
CA GLN A 149 1.71 13.07 -13.42
C GLN A 149 0.17 13.14 -13.40
N ARG A 150 -0.39 14.10 -14.14
CA ARG A 150 -1.84 14.32 -14.25
C ARG A 150 -2.30 14.07 -15.68
N ASN A 151 -3.61 13.86 -15.81
CA ASN A 151 -4.28 13.67 -17.09
C ASN A 151 -3.73 12.49 -17.90
N ILE A 152 -3.40 11.41 -17.21
CA ILE A 152 -2.96 10.18 -17.84
C ILE A 152 -4.17 9.53 -18.50
N THR A 153 -3.99 9.11 -19.75
CA THR A 153 -4.99 8.35 -20.49
C THR A 153 -4.87 6.86 -20.18
N ILE A 154 -5.93 6.30 -19.60
CA ILE A 154 -6.11 4.87 -19.41
C ILE A 154 -7.14 4.40 -20.42
N LEU A 155 -6.73 3.50 -21.31
CA LEU A 155 -7.65 2.89 -22.26
C LEU A 155 -8.68 2.02 -21.51
N PRO A 156 -9.95 1.99 -21.94
CA PRO A 156 -10.98 1.20 -21.25
C PRO A 156 -10.62 -0.27 -21.03
N GLU A 157 -9.97 -0.91 -22.00
CA GLU A 157 -9.48 -2.29 -21.90
C GLU A 157 -8.33 -2.48 -20.91
N LYS A 158 -7.56 -1.42 -20.63
CA LYS A 158 -6.46 -1.43 -19.64
C LYS A 158 -6.93 -1.08 -18.23
N SER A 159 -8.16 -0.57 -18.09
CA SER A 159 -8.78 -0.26 -16.80
C SER A 159 -9.09 -1.53 -16.00
N TYR A 160 -9.34 -1.38 -14.69
CA TYR A 160 -9.75 -2.51 -13.85
C TYR A 160 -11.06 -3.16 -14.34
N ALA A 161 -12.05 -2.35 -14.74
CA ALA A 161 -13.31 -2.85 -15.29
C ALA A 161 -13.12 -3.55 -16.64
N GLY A 162 -12.23 -3.04 -17.49
CA GLY A 162 -11.87 -3.68 -18.76
C GLY A 162 -11.25 -5.06 -18.56
N LYS A 163 -10.27 -5.16 -17.65
CA LYS A 163 -9.63 -6.43 -17.29
C LYS A 163 -10.61 -7.41 -16.65
N ALA A 164 -11.44 -6.96 -15.71
CA ALA A 164 -12.47 -7.79 -15.09
C ALA A 164 -13.48 -8.30 -16.12
N LYS A 165 -13.92 -7.45 -17.05
CA LYS A 165 -14.81 -7.84 -18.16
C LYS A 165 -14.17 -8.92 -19.04
N GLN A 166 -12.89 -8.80 -19.34
CA GLN A 166 -12.16 -9.80 -20.12
C GLN A 166 -12.06 -11.14 -19.37
N GLN A 167 -11.74 -11.11 -18.07
CA GLN A 167 -11.69 -12.32 -17.24
C GLN A 167 -13.06 -13.01 -17.15
N LEU A 168 -14.14 -12.25 -16.93
CA LEU A 168 -15.50 -12.79 -16.94
C LEU A 168 -15.87 -13.41 -18.29
N LYS A 169 -15.48 -12.78 -19.40
CA LYS A 169 -15.71 -13.33 -20.74
C LYS A 169 -14.98 -14.65 -20.93
N ASN A 170 -13.72 -14.74 -20.49
CA ASN A 170 -12.94 -15.98 -20.58
C ASN A 170 -13.56 -17.10 -19.74
N LEU A 171 -13.98 -16.80 -18.51
CA LEU A 171 -14.70 -17.74 -17.65
C LEU A 171 -15.97 -18.29 -18.30
N LYS A 172 -16.79 -17.41 -18.90
CA LYS A 172 -18.00 -17.82 -19.64
C LYS A 172 -17.67 -18.73 -20.81
N ILE A 173 -16.67 -18.37 -21.62
CA ILE A 173 -16.24 -19.18 -22.77
C ILE A 173 -15.74 -20.56 -22.33
N ASN A 174 -14.95 -20.62 -21.25
CA ASN A 174 -14.43 -21.89 -20.73
C ASN A 174 -15.57 -22.75 -20.18
N PHE A 175 -16.54 -22.14 -19.48
CA PHE A 175 -17.74 -22.83 -19.01
C PHE A 175 -18.58 -23.41 -20.15
N GLU A 176 -18.90 -22.61 -21.18
CA GLU A 176 -19.69 -23.04 -22.35
C GLU A 176 -19.01 -24.17 -23.13
N ASN A 177 -17.68 -24.15 -23.21
CA ASN A 177 -16.89 -25.17 -23.90
C ASN A 177 -16.51 -26.37 -23.03
N ASN A 178 -16.99 -26.45 -21.77
CA ASN A 178 -16.57 -27.46 -20.78
C ASN A 178 -15.03 -27.58 -20.66
N SER A 179 -14.33 -26.45 -20.77
CA SER A 179 -12.89 -26.37 -20.65
C SER A 179 -12.50 -26.13 -19.18
N GLU A 180 -11.34 -26.64 -18.79
CA GLU A 180 -10.81 -26.43 -17.43
C GLU A 180 -10.44 -24.97 -17.21
N PHE A 181 -10.72 -24.44 -16.02
CA PHE A 181 -10.29 -23.11 -15.62
C PHE A 181 -8.81 -23.11 -15.24
N THR A 182 -8.11 -22.05 -15.62
CA THR A 182 -6.72 -21.84 -15.23
C THR A 182 -6.58 -21.50 -13.74
N ASP A 183 -5.40 -21.71 -13.15
CA ASP A 183 -5.13 -21.31 -11.76
C ASP A 183 -5.43 -19.82 -11.49
N SER A 184 -5.15 -18.96 -12.47
CA SER A 184 -5.45 -17.52 -12.37
C SER A 184 -6.95 -17.23 -12.36
N GLU A 185 -7.75 -18.03 -13.07
CA GLU A 185 -9.21 -17.91 -13.10
C GLU A 185 -9.82 -18.43 -11.79
N ILE A 186 -9.30 -19.55 -11.27
CA ILE A 186 -9.70 -20.09 -9.97
C ILE A 186 -9.37 -19.10 -8.86
N ALA A 187 -8.18 -18.49 -8.89
CA ALA A 187 -7.80 -17.45 -7.93
C ALA A 187 -8.71 -16.23 -8.00
N PHE A 188 -9.09 -15.80 -9.22
CA PHE A 188 -10.03 -14.70 -9.41
C PHE A 188 -11.43 -15.04 -8.85
N LEU A 189 -11.98 -16.21 -9.17
CA LEU A 189 -13.25 -16.69 -8.62
C LEU A 189 -13.21 -16.76 -7.08
N SER A 190 -12.11 -17.25 -6.52
CA SER A 190 -11.92 -17.38 -5.07
C SER A 190 -11.77 -16.03 -4.37
N SER A 191 -11.16 -15.03 -5.03
CA SER A 191 -10.89 -13.73 -4.41
C SER A 191 -12.15 -12.93 -4.07
N ILE A 192 -13.24 -13.15 -4.81
CA ILE A 192 -14.50 -12.42 -4.63
C ILE A 192 -15.70 -13.32 -4.34
N GLY A 193 -15.52 -14.65 -4.39
CA GLY A 193 -16.61 -15.64 -4.34
C GLY A 193 -17.51 -15.54 -3.12
N ASP A 194 -16.95 -15.16 -1.96
CA ASP A 194 -17.72 -15.03 -0.71
C ASP A 194 -18.74 -13.88 -0.73
N ILE A 195 -18.50 -12.85 -1.55
CA ILE A 195 -19.36 -11.65 -1.64
C ILE A 195 -20.13 -11.61 -2.96
N PHE A 196 -19.55 -12.17 -4.01
CA PHE A 196 -20.12 -12.18 -5.35
C PHE A 196 -19.82 -13.54 -6.00
N PRO A 197 -20.71 -14.54 -5.87
CA PRO A 197 -20.47 -15.90 -6.35
C PRO A 197 -20.56 -15.96 -7.88
N ILE A 198 -19.50 -15.51 -8.56
CA ILE A 198 -19.44 -15.43 -10.03
C ILE A 198 -19.83 -16.76 -10.68
N TYR A 199 -19.29 -17.86 -10.16
CA TYR A 199 -19.49 -19.18 -10.75
C TYR A 199 -20.98 -19.60 -10.73
N ASP A 200 -21.66 -19.41 -9.61
CA ASP A 200 -23.10 -19.68 -9.48
C ASP A 200 -23.92 -18.81 -10.44
N TYR A 201 -23.50 -17.55 -10.62
CA TYR A 201 -24.15 -16.66 -11.60
C TYR A 201 -23.91 -17.10 -13.04
N ILE A 202 -22.72 -17.61 -13.40
CA ILE A 202 -22.48 -18.18 -14.74
C ILE A 202 -23.44 -19.35 -15.00
N ILE A 203 -23.56 -20.27 -14.03
CA ILE A 203 -24.49 -21.41 -14.13
C ILE A 203 -25.92 -20.92 -14.30
N LEU A 204 -26.36 -19.98 -13.46
CA LEU A 204 -27.72 -19.46 -13.51
C LEU A 204 -28.02 -18.73 -14.83
N GLU A 205 -27.08 -17.94 -15.35
CA GLU A 205 -27.22 -17.31 -16.69
C GLU A 205 -27.38 -18.39 -17.77
N SER A 206 -26.58 -19.46 -17.72
CA SER A 206 -26.63 -20.54 -18.71
C SER A 206 -27.96 -21.31 -18.68
N ILE A 207 -28.56 -21.50 -17.51
CA ILE A 207 -29.83 -22.23 -17.36
C ILE A 207 -31.02 -21.31 -17.68
N SER A 208 -30.99 -20.07 -17.18
CA SER A 208 -32.11 -19.13 -17.28
C SER A 208 -32.18 -18.37 -18.62
N GLY A 209 -31.04 -18.21 -19.30
CA GLY A 209 -30.88 -17.29 -20.43
C GLY A 209 -30.91 -15.79 -20.03
N VAL A 210 -30.97 -15.47 -18.74
CA VAL A 210 -31.02 -14.10 -18.24
C VAL A 210 -29.62 -13.62 -17.85
N THR A 211 -29.16 -12.51 -18.42
CA THR A 211 -27.84 -11.93 -18.11
C THR A 211 -27.84 -11.17 -16.76
N ILE A 212 -26.84 -11.47 -15.93
CA ILE A 212 -26.58 -10.96 -14.57
C ILE A 212 -25.19 -10.30 -14.49
N LEU A 213 -24.17 -10.90 -15.11
CA LEU A 213 -22.75 -10.56 -14.96
C LEU A 213 -22.27 -9.45 -15.88
N ASP A 214 -22.92 -9.22 -17.03
CA ASP A 214 -22.45 -8.23 -18.01
C ASP A 214 -22.46 -6.80 -17.45
N SER A 215 -23.42 -6.48 -16.58
CA SER A 215 -23.47 -5.21 -15.84
C SER A 215 -22.63 -5.19 -14.56
N SER A 216 -21.99 -6.31 -14.20
CA SER A 216 -21.31 -6.50 -12.92
C SER A 216 -19.79 -6.35 -12.99
N SER A 217 -19.22 -6.19 -14.20
CA SER A 217 -17.77 -5.99 -14.39
C SER A 217 -17.21 -4.78 -13.64
N GLU A 218 -17.96 -3.67 -13.60
CA GLU A 218 -17.59 -2.48 -12.81
C GLU A 218 -17.63 -2.76 -11.30
N LEU A 219 -18.65 -3.47 -10.83
CA LEU A 219 -18.79 -3.86 -9.43
C LEU A 219 -17.63 -4.75 -8.99
N ILE A 220 -17.32 -5.78 -9.78
CA ILE A 220 -16.22 -6.71 -9.54
C ILE A 220 -14.88 -6.00 -9.55
N ALA A 221 -14.64 -5.12 -10.52
CA ALA A 221 -13.43 -4.32 -10.59
C ALA A 221 -13.28 -3.38 -9.39
N SER A 222 -14.36 -2.72 -9.00
CA SER A 222 -14.38 -1.84 -7.82
C SER A 222 -14.09 -2.62 -6.55
N TYR A 223 -14.68 -3.81 -6.41
CA TYR A 223 -14.45 -4.70 -5.28
C TYR A 223 -12.99 -5.15 -5.20
N THR A 224 -12.44 -5.65 -6.31
CA THR A 224 -11.04 -6.08 -6.41
C THR A 224 -10.08 -4.94 -6.06
N LEU A 225 -10.34 -3.74 -6.59
CA LEU A 225 -9.52 -2.55 -6.32
C LEU A 225 -9.56 -2.14 -4.84
N VAL A 226 -10.75 -2.10 -4.24
CA VAL A 226 -10.92 -1.74 -2.82
C VAL A 226 -10.34 -2.82 -1.91
N GLN A 227 -10.48 -4.10 -2.25
CA GLN A 227 -9.87 -5.20 -1.50
C GLN A 227 -8.34 -5.07 -1.50
N HIS A 228 -7.75 -4.92 -2.69
CA HIS A 228 -6.31 -4.77 -2.83
C HIS A 228 -5.80 -3.54 -2.05
N LEU A 229 -6.54 -2.42 -2.13
CA LEU A 229 -6.23 -1.23 -1.34
C LEU A 229 -6.21 -1.52 0.17
N LYS A 230 -7.22 -2.23 0.71
CA LYS A 230 -7.30 -2.57 2.14
C LYS A 230 -6.15 -3.49 2.59
N GLU A 231 -5.81 -4.50 1.77
CA GLU A 231 -4.70 -5.41 2.01
C GLU A 231 -3.37 -4.64 2.07
N VAL A 232 -3.12 -3.84 1.04
CA VAL A 232 -1.89 -3.05 0.92
C VAL A 232 -1.76 -2.01 2.04
N ILE A 233 -2.83 -1.30 2.40
CA ILE A 233 -2.82 -0.39 3.56
C ILE A 233 -2.48 -1.14 4.85
N THR A 234 -3.03 -2.34 5.03
CA THR A 234 -2.78 -3.16 6.23
C THR A 234 -1.30 -3.56 6.32
N GLU A 235 -0.72 -4.01 5.21
CA GLU A 235 0.69 -4.38 5.13
C GLU A 235 1.63 -3.18 5.35
N ILE A 236 1.36 -2.05 4.69
CA ILE A 236 2.14 -0.82 4.88
C ILE A 236 2.04 -0.33 6.31
N ARG A 237 0.84 -0.34 6.91
CA ARG A 237 0.65 0.05 8.30
C ARG A 237 1.47 -0.81 9.24
N ARG A 238 1.47 -2.14 9.04
CA ARG A 238 2.31 -3.07 9.81
C ARG A 238 3.80 -2.73 9.67
N ALA A 239 4.25 -2.45 8.44
CA ALA A 239 5.62 -2.06 8.15
C ALA A 239 6.00 -0.75 8.88
N VAL A 240 5.17 0.29 8.77
CA VAL A 240 5.36 1.61 9.39
C VAL A 240 5.41 1.51 10.91
N THR A 241 4.51 0.75 11.54
CA THR A 241 4.55 0.49 12.98
C THR A 241 5.85 -0.20 13.38
N SER A 242 6.30 -1.19 12.63
CA SER A 242 7.56 -1.89 12.91
C SER A 242 8.79 -1.01 12.68
N LEU A 243 8.79 -0.13 11.68
CA LEU A 243 9.85 0.88 11.49
C LEU A 243 9.94 1.82 12.70
N GLY A 244 8.81 2.20 13.28
CA GLY A 244 8.74 3.08 14.46
C GLY A 244 9.34 2.46 15.73
N ALA A 245 9.37 1.13 15.84
CA ALA A 245 10.05 0.47 16.95
C ALA A 245 11.58 0.72 16.94
N LYS A 246 12.16 1.03 15.77
CA LYS A 246 13.59 1.27 15.60
C LYS A 246 14.00 2.74 15.68
N GLN A 247 13.06 3.68 15.66
CA GLN A 247 13.39 5.10 15.73
C GLN A 247 13.28 5.65 17.16
N VAL A 248 14.04 6.73 17.42
CA VAL A 248 13.93 7.54 18.65
C VAL A 248 12.77 8.55 18.52
N SER A 249 12.41 8.91 17.29
CA SER A 249 11.32 9.82 16.96
C SER A 249 10.39 9.19 15.94
N ASN A 250 9.11 9.17 16.26
CA ASN A 250 8.08 8.56 15.42
C ASN A 250 7.07 9.58 14.87
N GLU A 251 7.32 10.89 15.01
CA GLU A 251 6.35 11.92 14.63
C GLU A 251 5.88 11.79 13.17
N HIS A 252 6.81 11.61 12.23
CA HIS A 252 6.46 11.47 10.81
C HIS A 252 5.78 10.13 10.52
N LEU A 253 6.12 9.07 11.26
CA LEU A 253 5.46 7.76 11.15
C LEU A 253 4.02 7.84 11.70
N GLU A 254 3.80 8.45 12.86
CA GLU A 254 2.48 8.66 13.43
C GLU A 254 1.60 9.51 12.52
N ARG A 255 2.18 10.55 11.90
CA ARG A 255 1.48 11.35 10.90
C ARG A 255 1.13 10.53 9.68
N TYR A 256 2.04 9.72 9.16
CA TYR A 256 1.75 8.85 8.03
C TYR A 256 0.68 7.80 8.35
N LEU A 257 0.71 7.21 9.55
CA LEU A 257 -0.33 6.30 10.04
C LEU A 257 -1.71 6.96 10.07
N LYS A 258 -1.80 8.25 10.43
CA LYS A 258 -3.07 9.00 10.37
C LYS A 258 -3.57 9.16 8.93
N GLU A 259 -2.68 9.42 7.98
CA GLU A 259 -3.07 9.48 6.56
C GLU A 259 -3.53 8.11 6.04
N LEU A 260 -2.81 7.03 6.37
CA LEU A 260 -3.24 5.66 6.04
C LEU A 260 -4.62 5.33 6.62
N ASN A 261 -4.93 5.79 7.84
CA ASN A 261 -6.26 5.61 8.43
C ASN A 261 -7.35 6.33 7.64
N ARG A 262 -7.08 7.51 7.05
CA ARG A 262 -8.05 8.19 6.18
C ARG A 262 -8.31 7.40 4.91
N VAL A 263 -7.26 6.86 4.28
CA VAL A 263 -7.42 6.01 3.09
C VAL A 263 -8.18 4.72 3.45
N GLN A 264 -7.93 4.15 4.63
CA GLN A 264 -8.67 2.98 5.12
C GLN A 264 -10.16 3.26 5.32
N LEU A 265 -10.51 4.44 5.87
CA LEU A 265 -11.90 4.85 6.04
C LEU A 265 -12.60 4.98 4.69
N PHE A 266 -11.97 5.67 3.73
CA PHE A 266 -12.46 5.76 2.35
C PHE A 266 -12.68 4.36 1.73
N ALA A 267 -11.71 3.46 1.88
CA ALA A 267 -11.82 2.10 1.36
C ALA A 267 -12.98 1.33 2.04
N ASN A 268 -13.20 1.50 3.34
CA ASN A 268 -14.30 0.88 4.07
C ASN A 268 -15.68 1.43 3.66
N GLU A 269 -15.78 2.73 3.42
CA GLU A 269 -17.00 3.36 2.90
C GLU A 269 -17.36 2.81 1.52
N LYS A 270 -16.39 2.79 0.60
CA LYS A 270 -16.56 2.17 -0.73
C LYS A 270 -16.94 0.70 -0.62
N TRP A 271 -16.25 -0.06 0.23
CA TRP A 271 -16.55 -1.47 0.47
C TRP A 271 -18.01 -1.70 0.90
N THR A 272 -18.52 -0.90 1.83
CA THR A 272 -19.90 -1.00 2.33
C THR A 272 -20.92 -0.71 1.23
N SER A 273 -20.64 0.29 0.38
CA SER A 273 -21.45 0.57 -0.82
C SER A 273 -21.48 -0.63 -1.77
N LEU A 274 -20.32 -1.24 -2.03
CA LEU A 274 -20.20 -2.37 -2.95
C LEU A 274 -20.93 -3.63 -2.42
N GLN A 275 -20.90 -3.88 -1.12
CA GLN A 275 -21.69 -4.97 -0.52
C GLN A 275 -23.19 -4.77 -0.72
N THR A 276 -23.66 -3.52 -0.66
CA THR A 276 -25.08 -3.21 -0.92
C THR A 276 -25.46 -3.50 -2.36
N ASP A 277 -24.60 -3.12 -3.32
CA ASP A 277 -24.81 -3.41 -4.74
C ASP A 277 -24.76 -4.91 -5.05
N ALA A 278 -23.81 -5.64 -4.44
CA ALA A 278 -23.71 -7.10 -4.55
C ALA A 278 -24.98 -7.80 -4.03
N ASN A 279 -25.47 -7.41 -2.84
CA ASN A 279 -26.70 -7.94 -2.27
C ASN A 279 -27.93 -7.72 -3.16
N ARG A 280 -27.99 -6.59 -3.87
CA ARG A 280 -29.08 -6.31 -4.82
C ARG A 280 -29.05 -7.28 -6.01
N ILE A 281 -27.87 -7.55 -6.56
CA ILE A 281 -27.70 -8.49 -7.68
C ILE A 281 -28.02 -9.90 -7.21
N ASP A 282 -27.54 -10.29 -6.04
CA ASP A 282 -27.78 -11.60 -5.47
C ASP A 282 -29.27 -11.86 -5.21
N LYS A 283 -29.99 -10.87 -4.67
CA LYS A 283 -31.44 -10.96 -4.48
C LYS A 283 -32.17 -11.16 -5.82
N ARG A 284 -31.70 -10.53 -6.90
CA ARG A 284 -32.25 -10.72 -8.24
C ARG A 284 -31.97 -12.13 -8.77
N ALA A 285 -30.75 -12.64 -8.59
CA ALA A 285 -30.38 -14.00 -8.96
C ALA A 285 -31.27 -15.04 -8.26
N ARG A 286 -31.48 -14.90 -6.94
CA ARG A 286 -32.36 -15.79 -6.16
C ARG A 286 -33.81 -15.78 -6.64
N LEU A 287 -34.33 -14.64 -7.09
CA LEU A 287 -35.69 -14.56 -7.66
C LEU A 287 -35.80 -15.32 -8.99
N ILE A 288 -34.76 -15.26 -9.83
CA ILE A 288 -34.71 -16.01 -11.08
C ILE A 288 -34.69 -17.52 -10.78
N GLU A 289 -33.83 -17.94 -9.86
CA GLU A 289 -33.73 -19.34 -9.43
C GLU A 289 -35.07 -19.87 -8.90
N GLN A 290 -35.75 -19.11 -8.03
CA GLN A 290 -37.07 -19.46 -7.53
C GLN A 290 -38.11 -19.59 -8.65
N HIS A 291 -38.07 -18.73 -9.65
CA HIS A 291 -38.96 -18.79 -10.80
C HIS A 291 -38.72 -20.05 -11.64
N LEU A 292 -37.47 -20.43 -11.86
CA LEU A 292 -37.10 -21.67 -12.56
C LEU A 292 -37.61 -22.90 -11.82
N ILE A 293 -37.36 -22.97 -10.50
CA ILE A 293 -37.82 -24.08 -9.66
C ILE A 293 -39.36 -24.19 -9.68
N ALA A 294 -40.06 -23.05 -9.64
CA ALA A 294 -41.51 -23.03 -9.71
C ALA A 294 -42.05 -23.55 -11.05
N LYS A 295 -41.37 -23.21 -12.16
CA LYS A 295 -41.71 -23.66 -13.51
C LYS A 295 -41.44 -25.15 -13.72
N GLU A 296 -40.42 -25.73 -13.11
CA GLU A 296 -40.17 -27.18 -13.19
C GLU A 296 -41.18 -28.00 -12.38
N LYS A 297 -41.78 -27.41 -11.34
CA LYS A 297 -42.78 -28.08 -10.49
C LYS A 297 -44.21 -28.01 -11.04
N SER A 298 -44.46 -27.20 -12.07
CA SER A 298 -45.76 -27.02 -12.75
C SER A 298 -45.87 -27.88 -14.00
#